data_AF-A0A3D0HAU5-F1
#
_entry.id   AF-A0A3D0HAU5-F1
#
_cell.length_a   1.000
_cell.length_b   1.000
_cell.length_c   1.000
_cell.angle_alpha   90.00
_cell.angle_beta   90.00
_cell.angle_gamma   90.00
#
_symmetry.space_group_name_H-M   'P 1'
#
loop_
_entity.id
_entity.type
_entity.pdbx_description
1 polymer ?
#
loop_
_entity_poly.entity_id
_entity_poly.type
_entity_poly.pdbx_seq_one_letter_code
_entity_poly.pdbx_strand_id
1 'polypeptide(L)'
;MTKIALSQRQAAQAALELPKALRLHIGLFGKRNAGKSSLINRLTGQNLSIVSDIPGTTTDPVEKACELHPVGPVVFIDTAGIDDTGELGALRVGRSLSVMQWVDLALVVIDAAAGISADDENLLASIRTRGIPAIAVLNKADRVSNEAASALARSPALADLSALPVSSLTGAGIEELRGQIARTVSETWQPDRPLTEGLVPRGGLAVLVTPIDFGAPKGRLIQPQTQTIRELIDQGSRCIVVREDQVAGTLSELRRKPDAVITDSQAIKAVAEQVPEDIALTTFSILMARSKSDLTALARATPFLNALRPGERILISETCSHNPQGEDIGRVKIPNWIAQKQGGAMDVDIAVSKDFPSDLRPYKMVIQCGGCMVTRRHMLARLRECIAQGVPMTNYGLAISELQGVLDRTLSPFPEALAAYRSEREKLEQSGEL
;
A
#
# COMPACT_ATOMS: atom_id res chain seq x y z
N MET A 1 10.95 26.65 -28.58
CA MET A 1 10.85 25.43 -27.73
C MET A 1 10.26 24.32 -28.58
N THR A 2 11.00 23.23 -28.80
CA THR A 2 10.59 22.10 -29.67
C THR A 2 9.42 21.33 -29.05
N LYS A 3 8.52 20.77 -29.87
CA LYS A 3 7.35 19.96 -29.43
C LYS A 3 7.72 18.84 -28.43
N ILE A 4 8.93 18.29 -28.54
CA ILE A 4 9.49 17.26 -27.64
C ILE A 4 9.71 17.80 -26.21
N ALA A 5 10.18 19.04 -26.06
CA ALA A 5 10.41 19.65 -24.74
C ALA A 5 9.08 20.04 -24.05
N LEU A 6 8.05 20.37 -24.84
CA LEU A 6 6.69 20.59 -24.35
C LEU A 6 6.02 19.29 -23.91
N SER A 7 6.18 18.19 -24.66
CA SER A 7 5.63 16.88 -24.28
C SER A 7 6.32 16.27 -23.06
N GLN A 8 7.64 16.45 -22.91
CA GLN A 8 8.38 16.00 -21.72
C GLN A 8 8.00 16.79 -20.47
N ARG A 9 7.74 18.11 -20.58
CA ARG A 9 7.21 18.91 -19.47
C ARG A 9 5.79 18.52 -19.09
N GLN A 10 4.93 18.23 -20.06
CA GLN A 10 3.56 17.76 -19.81
C GLN A 10 3.54 16.36 -19.17
N ALA A 11 4.44 15.45 -19.58
CA ALA A 11 4.61 14.14 -18.94
C ALA A 11 5.11 14.27 -17.49
N ALA A 12 6.14 15.09 -17.25
CA ALA A 12 6.65 15.40 -15.91
C ALA A 12 5.59 16.03 -14.99
N GLN A 13 4.73 16.87 -15.54
CA GLN A 13 3.63 17.49 -14.80
C GLN A 13 2.49 16.50 -14.54
N ALA A 14 2.17 15.61 -15.48
CA ALA A 14 1.20 14.53 -15.29
C ALA A 14 1.69 13.46 -14.28
N ALA A 15 2.99 13.15 -14.27
CA ALA A 15 3.62 12.28 -13.27
C ALA A 15 3.53 12.87 -11.85
N LEU A 16 3.62 14.20 -11.71
CA LEU A 16 3.38 14.94 -10.47
C LEU A 16 1.91 14.96 -10.03
N GLU A 17 0.96 14.67 -10.94
CA GLU A 17 -0.48 14.54 -10.65
C GLU A 17 -0.92 13.11 -10.31
N LEU A 18 -0.12 12.08 -10.62
CA LEU A 18 -0.41 10.70 -10.19
C LEU A 18 -0.49 10.59 -8.65
N PRO A 19 -1.54 9.98 -8.10
CA PRO A 19 -1.62 9.73 -6.66
C PRO A 19 -0.38 8.98 -6.14
N LYS A 20 0.15 9.40 -4.99
CA LYS A 20 1.31 8.76 -4.34
C LYS A 20 1.17 7.24 -4.19
N ALA A 21 -0.04 6.75 -3.99
CA ALA A 21 -0.39 5.34 -3.89
C ALA A 21 -0.09 4.51 -5.14
N LEU A 22 0.09 5.17 -6.29
CA LEU A 22 0.37 4.58 -7.60
C LEU A 22 1.82 4.83 -8.05
N ARG A 23 2.65 5.44 -7.19
CA ARG A 23 4.06 5.69 -7.46
C ARG A 23 4.92 4.67 -6.73
N LEU A 24 6.06 4.32 -7.32
CA LEU A 24 7.05 3.46 -6.68
C LEU A 24 7.77 4.21 -5.55
N HIS A 25 7.88 3.62 -4.37
CA HIS A 25 8.50 4.23 -3.19
C HIS A 25 9.92 3.71 -3.02
N ILE A 26 10.90 4.61 -3.12
CA ILE A 26 12.33 4.30 -3.00
C ILE A 26 12.86 4.89 -1.69
N GLY A 27 13.18 4.05 -0.72
CA GLY A 27 13.74 4.48 0.57
C GLY A 27 15.26 4.58 0.52
N LEU A 28 15.82 5.63 1.12
CA LEU A 28 17.27 5.76 1.30
C LEU A 28 17.64 5.50 2.75
N PHE A 29 18.47 4.49 2.98
CA PHE A 29 18.89 4.06 4.32
C PHE A 29 20.40 4.08 4.43
N GLY A 30 20.92 4.25 5.63
CA GLY A 30 22.36 4.29 5.91
C GLY A 30 22.68 5.31 6.97
N LYS A 31 23.96 5.37 7.36
CA LYS A 31 24.44 6.21 8.46
C LYS A 31 24.24 7.71 8.24
N ARG A 32 24.34 8.48 9.32
CA ARG A 32 24.42 9.94 9.27
C ARG A 32 25.60 10.32 8.39
N ASN A 33 25.44 11.40 7.63
CA ASN A 33 26.46 11.94 6.73
C ASN A 33 26.92 10.99 5.59
N ALA A 34 26.30 9.83 5.38
CA ALA A 34 26.58 8.97 4.21
C ALA A 34 26.18 9.62 2.87
N GLY A 35 25.40 10.72 2.93
CA GLY A 35 25.04 11.54 1.77
C GLY A 35 23.70 11.18 1.11
N LYS A 36 22.76 10.61 1.89
CA LYS A 36 21.39 10.26 1.44
C LYS A 36 20.67 11.43 0.77
N SER A 37 20.51 12.55 1.45
CA SER A 37 19.81 13.73 0.91
C SER A 37 20.50 14.30 -0.34
N SER A 38 21.83 14.31 -0.36
CA SER A 38 22.63 14.75 -1.52
C SER A 38 22.42 13.83 -2.72
N LEU A 39 22.33 12.52 -2.48
CA LEU A 39 22.07 11.53 -3.52
C LEU A 39 20.68 11.73 -4.13
N ILE A 40 19.64 12.00 -3.33
CA ILE A 40 18.29 12.30 -3.85
C ILE A 40 18.31 13.53 -4.75
N ASN A 41 18.94 14.61 -4.31
CA ASN A 41 19.02 15.83 -5.11
C ASN A 41 19.73 15.57 -6.46
N ARG A 42 20.76 14.72 -6.46
CA ARG A 42 21.48 14.34 -7.68
C ARG A 42 20.66 13.41 -8.59
N LEU A 43 19.97 12.43 -8.02
CA LEU A 43 19.07 11.51 -8.76
C LEU A 43 17.84 12.22 -9.32
N THR A 44 17.36 13.27 -8.68
CA THR A 44 16.20 14.02 -9.18
C THR A 44 16.56 15.06 -10.23
N GLY A 45 17.84 15.44 -10.36
CA GLY A 45 18.29 16.48 -11.29
C GLY A 45 17.67 17.86 -11.00
N GLN A 46 16.99 17.98 -9.86
CA GLN A 46 16.33 19.19 -9.41
C GLN A 46 17.02 19.62 -8.13
N ASN A 47 17.42 20.90 -8.07
CA ASN A 47 17.49 21.59 -6.79
C ASN A 47 16.04 21.73 -6.31
N LEU A 48 15.46 20.64 -5.78
CA LEU A 48 14.11 20.67 -5.24
C LEU A 48 14.06 21.81 -4.23
N SER A 49 13.25 22.83 -4.57
CA SER A 49 12.77 23.81 -3.63
C SER A 49 12.27 23.03 -2.41
N ILE A 50 12.97 23.23 -1.31
CA ILE A 50 12.66 22.67 -0.01
C ILE A 50 11.26 23.18 0.33
N VAL A 51 10.24 22.31 0.21
CA VAL A 51 8.98 22.49 0.93
C VAL A 51 8.97 21.45 2.03
N SER A 52 9.76 21.73 3.07
CA SER A 52 9.54 21.35 4.47
C SER A 52 10.68 21.92 5.28
N ASP A 53 10.32 22.71 6.29
CA ASP A 53 11.17 23.52 7.13
C ASP A 53 12.27 22.72 7.85
N ILE A 54 13.49 23.29 7.85
CA ILE A 54 14.63 22.99 8.74
C ILE A 54 15.00 21.50 8.88
N PRO A 55 16.10 21.04 8.24
CA PRO A 55 16.66 19.71 8.43
C PRO A 55 16.90 19.41 9.92
N GLY A 56 16.31 18.34 10.45
CA GLY A 56 16.61 17.85 11.79
C GLY A 56 15.70 18.34 12.92
N THR A 57 14.51 18.85 12.63
CA THR A 57 13.48 19.16 13.65
C THR A 57 12.34 18.13 13.67
N THR A 58 11.94 17.60 12.51
CA THR A 58 10.90 16.57 12.41
C THR A 58 11.47 15.18 12.71
N THR A 59 10.69 14.32 13.38
CA THR A 59 11.02 12.89 13.57
C THR A 59 10.64 12.05 12.34
N ASP A 60 9.94 12.66 11.40
CA ASP A 60 9.36 12.02 10.23
C ASP A 60 10.31 11.99 9.01
N PRO A 61 10.38 10.86 8.28
CA PRO A 61 11.05 10.76 6.99
C PRO A 61 10.52 11.79 5.98
N VAL A 62 11.42 12.35 5.16
CA VAL A 62 11.08 13.37 4.17
C VAL A 62 10.78 12.73 2.82
N GLU A 63 9.64 13.03 2.23
CA GLU A 63 9.20 12.45 0.96
C GLU A 63 9.38 13.44 -0.20
N LYS A 64 9.95 12.95 -1.31
CA LYS A 64 10.24 13.75 -2.51
C LYS A 64 9.70 13.03 -3.74
N ALA A 65 8.57 13.48 -4.26
CA ALA A 65 8.00 13.00 -5.50
C ALA A 65 8.75 13.55 -6.71
N CYS A 66 9.03 12.70 -7.70
CA CYS A 66 9.62 13.12 -8.96
C CYS A 66 9.33 12.11 -10.08
N GLU A 67 9.67 12.48 -11.32
CA GLU A 67 9.79 11.53 -12.40
C GLU A 67 11.26 11.12 -12.59
N LEU A 68 11.53 9.83 -12.42
CA LEU A 68 12.86 9.25 -12.52
C LEU A 68 12.98 8.51 -13.85
N HIS A 69 13.63 9.09 -14.86
CA HIS A 69 13.89 8.38 -16.11
C HIS A 69 14.95 7.26 -15.89
N PRO A 70 14.79 6.05 -16.44
CA PRO A 70 13.67 5.55 -17.28
C PRO A 70 12.54 4.83 -16.50
N VAL A 71 12.51 4.93 -15.16
CA VAL A 71 11.53 4.25 -14.28
C VAL A 71 10.12 4.85 -14.39
N GLY A 72 10.00 6.16 -14.49
CA GLY A 72 8.72 6.89 -14.42
C GLY A 72 8.47 7.54 -13.04
N PRO A 73 7.21 7.67 -12.60
CA PRO A 73 6.86 8.40 -11.38
C PRO A 73 7.26 7.65 -10.10
N VAL A 74 8.06 8.29 -9.25
CA VAL A 74 8.56 7.72 -7.99
C VAL A 74 8.40 8.69 -6.81
N VAL A 75 8.48 8.16 -5.61
CA VAL A 75 8.65 8.92 -4.36
C VAL A 75 9.91 8.44 -3.67
N PHE A 76 10.90 9.33 -3.54
CA PHE A 76 12.05 9.10 -2.69
C PHE A 76 11.70 9.40 -1.24
N ILE A 77 12.15 8.54 -0.33
CA ILE A 77 11.92 8.70 1.11
C ILE A 77 13.28 8.79 1.78
N ASP A 78 13.62 10.00 2.24
CA ASP A 78 14.85 10.29 2.96
C ASP A 78 14.66 9.93 4.43
N THR A 79 15.38 8.91 4.90
CA THR A 79 15.28 8.45 6.28
C THR A 79 16.36 9.08 7.16
N ALA A 80 16.17 9.01 8.48
CA ALA A 80 17.23 9.38 9.40
C ALA A 80 18.44 8.43 9.28
N GLY A 81 19.58 8.84 9.83
CA GLY A 81 20.72 7.95 9.96
C GLY A 81 20.45 6.84 10.96
N ILE A 82 20.88 5.61 10.64
CA ILE A 82 20.69 4.44 11.52
C ILE A 82 21.49 4.51 12.83
N ASP A 83 22.54 5.32 12.85
CA ASP A 83 23.44 5.61 13.96
C ASP A 83 23.07 6.91 14.70
N ASP A 84 21.83 7.39 14.56
CA ASP A 84 21.36 8.58 15.28
C ASP A 84 21.10 8.25 16.76
N THR A 85 21.74 9.01 17.65
CA THR A 85 21.78 8.75 19.09
C THR A 85 20.91 9.74 19.88
N GLY A 86 20.55 9.37 21.11
CA GLY A 86 19.70 10.17 21.99
C GLY A 86 18.21 9.82 21.83
N GLU A 87 17.36 10.36 22.71
CA GLU A 87 15.93 10.01 22.76
C GLU A 87 15.20 10.32 21.44
N LEU A 88 15.42 11.52 20.89
CA LEU A 88 14.89 11.90 19.57
C LEU A 88 15.53 11.10 18.42
N GLY A 89 16.80 10.73 18.55
CA GLY A 89 17.51 9.90 17.57
C GLY A 89 16.92 8.49 17.49
N ALA A 90 16.67 7.85 18.64
CA ALA A 90 16.04 6.55 18.72
C ALA A 90 14.64 6.53 18.09
N LEU A 91 13.83 7.56 18.34
CA LEU A 91 12.52 7.72 17.69
C LEU A 91 12.65 7.85 16.16
N ARG A 92 13.62 8.62 15.68
CA ARG A 92 13.90 8.78 14.23
C ARG A 92 14.38 7.50 13.57
N VAL A 93 15.24 6.73 14.24
CA VAL A 93 15.68 5.41 13.78
C VAL A 93 14.48 4.47 13.70
N GLY A 94 13.64 4.43 14.75
CA GLY A 94 12.41 3.64 14.75
C GLY A 94 11.46 3.99 13.58
N ARG A 95 11.27 5.29 13.29
CA ARG A 95 10.50 5.75 12.13
C ARG A 95 11.14 5.40 10.79
N SER A 96 12.47 5.42 10.71
CA SER A 96 13.19 5.00 9.50
C SER A 96 13.02 3.49 9.26
N LEU A 97 13.11 2.69 10.31
CA LEU A 97 12.89 1.24 10.23
C LEU A 97 11.44 0.88 9.88
N SER A 98 10.46 1.69 10.29
CA SER A 98 9.06 1.46 9.87
C SER A 98 8.86 1.73 8.38
N VAL A 99 9.55 2.72 7.79
CA VAL A 99 9.56 2.96 6.33
C VAL A 99 10.04 1.75 5.56
N MET A 100 11.14 1.15 6.02
CA MET A 100 11.77 0.00 5.39
C MET A 100 10.77 -1.14 5.12
N GLN A 101 9.75 -1.30 5.97
CA GLN A 101 8.77 -2.37 5.84
C GLN A 101 7.95 -2.28 4.55
N TRP A 102 7.76 -1.08 3.99
CA TRP A 102 6.79 -0.84 2.92
C TRP A 102 7.35 -0.17 1.66
N VAL A 103 8.64 0.18 1.62
CA VAL A 103 9.27 0.69 0.39
C VAL A 103 9.47 -0.39 -0.66
N ASP A 104 9.26 -0.05 -1.93
CA ASP A 104 9.41 -0.94 -3.07
C ASP A 104 10.88 -1.26 -3.39
N LEU A 105 11.78 -0.31 -3.11
CA LEU A 105 13.22 -0.45 -3.28
C LEU A 105 13.97 0.28 -2.16
N ALA A 106 15.02 -0.35 -1.62
CA ALA A 106 15.93 0.26 -0.68
C ALA A 106 17.27 0.63 -1.35
N LEU A 107 17.70 1.88 -1.22
CA LEU A 107 19.05 2.31 -1.53
C LEU A 107 19.85 2.38 -0.22
N VAL A 108 20.80 1.47 -0.05
CA VAL A 108 21.67 1.41 1.13
C VAL A 108 22.90 2.26 0.86
N VAL A 109 22.93 3.47 1.40
CA VAL A 109 23.96 4.47 1.16
C VAL A 109 25.08 4.31 2.18
N ILE A 110 26.26 3.91 1.70
CA ILE A 110 27.47 3.67 2.48
C ILE A 110 28.53 4.68 2.06
N ASP A 111 29.25 5.27 3.02
CA ASP A 111 30.39 6.14 2.71
C ASP A 111 31.59 5.29 2.27
N ALA A 112 31.95 5.37 0.98
CA ALA A 112 33.03 4.57 0.41
C ALA A 112 34.39 4.81 1.08
N ALA A 113 34.62 6.00 1.63
CA ALA A 113 35.86 6.32 2.33
C ALA A 113 35.89 5.77 3.77
N ALA A 114 34.72 5.60 4.40
CA ALA A 114 34.61 5.01 5.73
C ALA A 114 34.56 3.48 5.70
N GLY A 115 34.20 2.89 4.56
CA GLY A 115 34.00 1.45 4.42
C GLY A 115 32.66 0.96 5.00
N ILE A 116 32.47 -0.36 5.00
CA ILE A 116 31.29 -1.01 5.57
C ILE A 116 31.48 -1.17 7.07
N SER A 117 30.55 -0.65 7.86
CA SER A 117 30.55 -0.79 9.32
C SER A 117 29.55 -1.84 9.81
N ALA A 118 29.63 -2.21 11.09
CA ALA A 118 28.68 -3.15 11.71
C ALA A 118 27.22 -2.68 11.61
N ASP A 119 26.97 -1.37 11.68
CA ASP A 119 25.62 -0.82 11.51
C ASP A 119 25.09 -1.05 10.09
N ASP A 120 25.97 -0.94 9.08
CA ASP A 120 25.62 -1.19 7.69
C ASP A 120 25.31 -2.69 7.48
N GLU A 121 26.10 -3.59 8.08
CA GLU A 121 25.83 -5.03 8.03
C GLU A 121 24.49 -5.40 8.68
N ASN A 122 24.18 -4.81 9.84
CA ASN A 122 22.90 -5.01 10.52
C ASN A 122 21.72 -4.50 9.67
N LEU A 123 21.87 -3.33 9.04
CA LEU A 123 20.89 -2.78 8.11
C LEU A 123 20.67 -3.72 6.91
N LEU A 124 21.74 -4.20 6.31
CA LEU A 124 21.69 -5.14 5.19
C LEU A 124 21.01 -6.46 5.59
N ALA A 125 21.32 -7.00 6.77
CA ALA A 125 20.68 -8.21 7.30
C ALA A 125 19.16 -8.02 7.53
N SER A 126 18.75 -6.86 8.05
CA SER A 126 17.32 -6.51 8.21
C SER A 126 16.60 -6.45 6.86
N ILE A 127 17.21 -5.82 5.85
CA ILE A 127 16.68 -5.71 4.49
C ILE A 127 16.50 -7.10 3.86
N ARG A 128 17.50 -7.98 4.00
CA ARG A 128 17.45 -9.38 3.52
C ARG A 128 16.33 -10.16 4.18
N THR A 129 16.25 -10.12 5.51
CA THR A 129 15.24 -10.84 6.30
C THR A 129 13.82 -10.47 5.88
N ARG A 130 13.61 -9.21 5.48
CA ARG A 130 12.31 -8.68 5.04
C ARG A 130 12.03 -8.89 3.55
N GLY A 131 12.98 -9.43 2.78
CA GLY A 131 12.84 -9.61 1.33
C GLY A 131 12.63 -8.29 0.59
N ILE A 132 13.35 -7.23 0.97
CA ILE A 132 13.27 -5.93 0.32
C ILE A 132 14.31 -5.86 -0.79
N PRO A 133 13.89 -5.60 -2.06
CA PRO A 133 14.83 -5.33 -3.13
C PRO A 133 15.75 -4.18 -2.73
N ALA A 134 17.05 -4.35 -2.91
CA ALA A 134 18.02 -3.37 -2.46
C ALA A 134 19.19 -3.18 -3.43
N ILE A 135 19.75 -1.98 -3.42
CA ILE A 135 20.99 -1.61 -4.12
C ILE A 135 21.92 -0.97 -3.09
N ALA A 136 23.16 -1.44 -3.04
CA ALA A 136 24.19 -0.81 -2.24
C ALA A 136 24.81 0.35 -3.03
N VAL A 137 24.80 1.54 -2.44
CA VAL A 137 25.28 2.77 -3.03
C VAL A 137 26.51 3.22 -2.25
N LEU A 138 27.69 2.95 -2.80
CA LEU A 138 28.98 3.34 -2.20
C LEU A 138 29.26 4.80 -2.56
N ASN A 139 28.67 5.72 -1.80
CA ASN A 139 28.71 7.15 -2.06
C ASN A 139 30.06 7.77 -1.65
N LYS A 140 30.34 8.98 -2.14
CA LYS A 140 31.63 9.68 -1.96
C LYS A 140 32.82 8.92 -2.55
N ALA A 141 32.60 8.17 -3.62
CA ALA A 141 33.65 7.44 -4.32
C ALA A 141 34.78 8.34 -4.85
N ASP A 142 34.55 9.67 -4.98
CA ASP A 142 35.58 10.67 -5.31
C ASP A 142 36.71 10.77 -4.27
N ARG A 143 36.54 10.20 -3.08
CA ARG A 143 37.52 10.24 -1.98
C ARG A 143 38.41 9.01 -1.90
N VAL A 144 38.18 8.01 -2.74
CA VAL A 144 38.92 6.74 -2.76
C VAL A 144 39.40 6.43 -4.17
N SER A 145 40.40 5.56 -4.30
CA SER A 145 40.81 5.09 -5.62
C SER A 145 39.76 4.16 -6.23
N ASN A 146 39.77 4.02 -7.56
CA ASN A 146 38.86 3.12 -8.26
C ASN A 146 39.03 1.66 -7.81
N GLU A 147 40.26 1.25 -7.49
CA GLU A 147 40.58 -0.09 -6.98
C GLU A 147 39.97 -0.31 -5.60
N ALA A 148 40.06 0.68 -4.71
CA ALA A 148 39.47 0.61 -3.37
C ALA A 148 37.94 0.56 -3.44
N ALA A 149 37.32 1.39 -4.28
CA ALA A 149 35.88 1.37 -4.50
C ALA A 149 35.41 0.02 -5.08
N SER A 150 36.15 -0.54 -6.03
CA SER A 150 35.86 -1.84 -6.64
C SER A 150 36.10 -3.02 -5.69
N ALA A 151 37.04 -2.90 -4.76
CA ALA A 151 37.23 -3.88 -3.70
C ALA A 151 36.06 -3.85 -2.70
N LEU A 152 35.61 -2.66 -2.30
CA LEU A 152 34.48 -2.49 -1.39
C LEU A 152 33.17 -3.03 -1.99
N ALA A 153 32.92 -2.78 -3.29
CA ALA A 153 31.77 -3.31 -4.01
C ALA A 153 31.74 -4.84 -4.07
N ARG A 154 32.90 -5.51 -3.97
CA ARG A 154 33.03 -6.97 -3.93
C ARG A 154 33.11 -7.54 -2.52
N SER A 155 32.85 -6.73 -1.50
CA SER A 155 32.82 -7.18 -0.11
C SER A 155 31.81 -8.32 0.06
N PRO A 156 32.12 -9.38 0.85
CA PRO A 156 31.16 -10.44 1.16
C PRO A 156 29.84 -9.92 1.74
N ALA A 157 29.89 -8.81 2.48
CA ALA A 157 28.71 -8.17 3.05
C ALA A 157 27.74 -7.62 1.99
N LEU A 158 28.17 -7.46 0.74
CA LEU A 158 27.37 -6.94 -0.39
C LEU A 158 27.17 -7.98 -1.51
N ALA A 159 27.61 -9.23 -1.33
CA ALA A 159 27.73 -10.20 -2.42
C ALA A 159 26.40 -10.54 -3.12
N ASP A 160 25.27 -10.37 -2.45
CA ASP A 160 23.91 -10.62 -2.94
C ASP A 160 23.23 -9.35 -3.48
N LEU A 161 23.91 -8.20 -3.43
CA LEU A 161 23.38 -6.92 -3.90
C LEU A 161 24.20 -6.38 -5.06
N SER A 162 23.54 -5.60 -5.91
CA SER A 162 24.25 -4.71 -6.82
C SER A 162 24.87 -3.57 -6.01
N ALA A 163 26.20 -3.50 -5.98
CA ALA A 163 26.97 -2.46 -5.31
C ALA A 163 27.61 -1.52 -6.32
N LEU A 164 27.25 -0.23 -6.26
CA LEU A 164 27.70 0.77 -7.21
C LEU A 164 28.46 1.91 -6.51
N PRO A 165 29.71 2.19 -6.92
CA PRO A 165 30.39 3.40 -6.50
C PRO A 165 29.80 4.62 -7.16
N VAL A 166 29.43 5.61 -6.34
CA VAL A 166 28.86 6.88 -6.82
C VAL A 166 29.48 8.06 -6.09
N SER A 167 29.41 9.23 -6.70
CA SER A 167 29.70 10.49 -6.05
C SER A 167 28.54 11.44 -6.24
N SER A 168 27.80 11.70 -5.17
CA SER A 168 26.75 12.74 -5.19
C SER A 168 27.32 14.14 -5.44
N LEU A 169 28.61 14.36 -5.16
CA LEU A 169 29.32 15.62 -5.36
C LEU A 169 29.66 15.85 -6.84
N THR A 170 30.36 14.90 -7.47
CA THR A 170 30.83 15.05 -8.86
C THR A 170 29.77 14.59 -9.87
N GLY A 171 28.88 13.68 -9.47
CA GLY A 171 27.90 13.02 -10.32
C GLY A 171 28.36 11.73 -10.96
N ALA A 172 29.60 11.28 -10.70
CA ALA A 172 30.08 9.99 -11.19
C ALA A 172 29.21 8.83 -10.67
N GLY A 173 28.90 7.86 -11.52
CA GLY A 173 28.11 6.67 -11.17
C GLY A 173 26.59 6.87 -11.10
N ILE A 174 26.08 8.09 -11.28
CA ILE A 174 24.66 8.40 -11.10
C ILE A 174 23.80 7.82 -12.23
N GLU A 175 24.28 7.83 -13.47
CA GLU A 175 23.53 7.28 -14.60
C GLU A 175 23.48 5.75 -14.53
N GLU A 176 24.60 5.13 -14.14
CA GLU A 176 24.69 3.72 -13.84
C GLU A 176 23.74 3.33 -12.71
N LEU A 177 23.65 4.15 -11.66
CA LEU A 177 22.69 3.95 -10.58
C LEU A 177 21.24 4.06 -11.07
N ARG A 178 20.89 5.03 -11.94
CA ARG A 178 19.54 5.09 -12.55
C ARG A 178 19.23 3.84 -13.36
N GLY A 179 20.18 3.37 -14.16
CA GLY A 179 20.05 2.14 -14.94
C GLY A 179 19.84 0.92 -14.05
N GLN A 180 20.59 0.81 -12.95
CA GLN A 180 20.45 -0.29 -11.99
C GLN A 180 19.13 -0.22 -11.21
N ILE A 181 18.67 0.98 -10.83
CA ILE A 181 17.34 1.16 -10.24
C ILE A 181 16.28 0.67 -11.22
N ALA A 182 16.34 1.10 -12.48
CA ALA A 182 15.36 0.67 -13.49
C ALA A 182 15.35 -0.84 -13.71
N ARG A 183 16.54 -1.46 -13.79
CA ARG A 183 16.68 -2.91 -13.88
C ARG A 183 16.07 -3.62 -12.67
N THR A 184 16.47 -3.22 -11.47
CA THR A 184 15.99 -3.84 -10.22
C THR A 184 14.47 -3.70 -10.09
N VAL A 185 13.94 -2.51 -10.41
CA VAL A 185 12.48 -2.28 -10.43
C VAL A 185 11.82 -3.20 -11.45
N SER A 186 12.32 -3.32 -12.68
CA SER A 186 11.73 -4.20 -13.69
C SER A 186 11.74 -5.68 -13.30
N GLU A 187 12.73 -6.12 -12.52
CA GLU A 187 12.89 -7.50 -12.07
C GLU A 187 12.05 -7.82 -10.81
N THR A 188 11.80 -6.82 -9.94
CA THR A 188 11.26 -7.04 -8.59
C THR A 188 9.93 -6.36 -8.30
N TRP A 189 9.59 -5.28 -9.00
CA TRP A 189 8.38 -4.53 -8.74
C TRP A 189 7.16 -5.26 -9.31
N GLN A 190 6.17 -5.47 -8.44
CA GLN A 190 4.88 -6.02 -8.83
C GLN A 190 3.85 -4.88 -8.75
N PRO A 191 3.30 -4.44 -9.89
CA PRO A 191 2.26 -3.43 -9.88
C PRO A 191 1.01 -3.94 -9.15
N ASP A 192 0.16 -3.01 -8.74
CA ASP A 192 -1.15 -3.37 -8.20
C ASP A 192 -1.92 -4.24 -9.20
N ARG A 193 -2.66 -5.25 -8.72
CA ARG A 193 -3.55 -6.00 -9.60
C ARG A 193 -4.69 -5.09 -10.08
N PRO A 194 -5.10 -5.13 -11.35
CA PRO A 194 -6.27 -4.38 -11.79
C PRO A 194 -7.51 -4.78 -10.96
N LEU A 195 -8.31 -3.78 -10.57
CA LEU A 195 -9.47 -3.95 -9.70
C LEU A 195 -10.51 -4.91 -10.29
N THR A 196 -10.68 -4.87 -11.62
CA THR A 196 -11.70 -5.63 -12.35
C THR A 196 -11.13 -6.85 -13.09
N GLU A 197 -9.85 -7.19 -12.85
CA GLU A 197 -9.17 -8.32 -13.48
C GLU A 197 -9.96 -9.63 -13.30
N GLY A 198 -10.30 -10.32 -14.39
CA GLY A 198 -11.06 -11.57 -14.35
C GLY A 198 -12.52 -11.43 -13.88
N LEU A 199 -12.98 -10.22 -13.56
CA LEU A 199 -14.36 -9.92 -13.19
C LEU A 199 -15.13 -9.32 -14.37
N VAL A 200 -14.54 -8.35 -15.07
CA VAL A 200 -15.14 -7.70 -16.24
C VAL A 200 -14.21 -7.90 -17.44
N PRO A 201 -14.60 -8.66 -18.47
CA PRO A 201 -13.77 -8.88 -19.64
C PRO A 201 -13.65 -7.61 -20.48
N ARG A 202 -12.67 -7.57 -21.39
CA ARG A 202 -12.53 -6.51 -22.40
C ARG A 202 -13.82 -6.35 -23.22
N GLY A 203 -14.34 -5.13 -23.32
CA GLY A 203 -15.63 -4.86 -23.96
C GLY A 203 -16.86 -5.26 -23.11
N GLY A 204 -16.62 -5.66 -21.86
CA GLY A 204 -17.65 -5.99 -20.87
C GLY A 204 -18.49 -4.80 -20.43
N LEU A 205 -19.40 -5.05 -19.50
CA LEU A 205 -20.29 -4.09 -18.88
C LEU A 205 -20.32 -4.32 -17.36
N ALA A 206 -19.98 -3.29 -16.59
CA ALA A 206 -20.21 -3.28 -15.15
C ALA A 206 -21.28 -2.25 -14.75
N VAL A 207 -22.02 -2.55 -13.68
CA VAL A 207 -22.84 -1.57 -12.98
C VAL A 207 -22.11 -1.20 -11.69
N LEU A 208 -21.83 0.10 -11.52
CA LEU A 208 -21.10 0.66 -10.40
C LEU A 208 -22.10 1.39 -9.50
N VAL A 209 -22.32 0.89 -8.29
CA VAL A 209 -23.30 1.44 -7.35
C VAL A 209 -22.58 2.37 -6.38
N THR A 210 -22.84 3.67 -6.51
CA THR A 210 -22.18 4.75 -5.77
C THR A 210 -23.21 5.55 -4.98
N PRO A 211 -23.42 5.25 -3.67
CA PRO A 211 -24.34 6.00 -2.84
C PRO A 211 -23.84 7.43 -2.62
N ILE A 212 -24.71 8.29 -2.08
CA ILE A 212 -24.31 9.64 -1.68
C ILE A 212 -23.35 9.52 -0.49
N ASP A 213 -22.07 9.72 -0.77
CA ASP A 213 -21.04 9.71 0.25
C ASP A 213 -20.83 11.12 0.80
N PHE A 214 -21.29 11.37 2.02
CA PHE A 214 -21.06 12.63 2.72
C PHE A 214 -19.58 12.91 3.02
N GLY A 215 -18.73 11.87 3.01
CA GLY A 215 -17.28 11.97 3.20
C GLY A 215 -16.52 12.38 1.94
N ALA A 216 -17.12 12.27 0.76
CA ALA A 216 -16.54 12.77 -0.48
C ALA A 216 -16.80 14.29 -0.63
N PRO A 217 -15.81 15.10 -1.03
CA PRO A 217 -16.05 16.51 -1.32
C PRO A 217 -17.12 16.68 -2.40
N LYS A 218 -17.96 17.71 -2.25
CA LYS A 218 -19.03 18.02 -3.22
C LYS A 218 -18.51 17.96 -4.66
N GLY A 219 -19.13 17.11 -5.47
CA GLY A 219 -18.78 16.92 -6.88
C GLY A 219 -17.62 15.96 -7.15
N ARG A 220 -17.23 15.11 -6.20
CA ARG A 220 -16.18 14.11 -6.39
C ARG A 220 -16.67 12.70 -6.05
N LEU A 221 -16.16 11.72 -6.80
CA LEU A 221 -16.24 10.30 -6.46
C LEU A 221 -15.04 9.93 -5.57
N ILE A 222 -15.21 8.90 -4.74
CA ILE A 222 -14.07 8.36 -3.98
C ILE A 222 -13.08 7.65 -4.91
N GLN A 223 -11.84 7.52 -4.44
CA GLN A 223 -10.75 6.99 -5.25
C GLN A 223 -11.02 5.58 -5.82
N PRO A 224 -11.55 4.59 -5.07
CA PRO A 224 -11.86 3.28 -5.64
C PRO A 224 -12.86 3.32 -6.80
N GLN A 225 -13.87 4.21 -6.73
CA GLN A 225 -14.85 4.40 -7.80
C GLN A 225 -14.19 4.99 -9.05
N THR A 226 -13.40 6.05 -8.88
CA THR A 226 -12.68 6.70 -9.99
C THR A 226 -11.67 5.74 -10.66
N GLN A 227 -10.94 4.96 -9.86
CA GLN A 227 -9.99 3.96 -10.37
C GLN A 227 -10.71 2.87 -11.16
N THR A 228 -11.82 2.34 -10.64
CA THR A 228 -12.62 1.31 -11.32
C THR A 228 -13.16 1.81 -12.66
N ILE A 229 -13.70 3.05 -12.69
CA ILE A 229 -14.18 3.67 -13.93
C ILE A 229 -13.04 3.82 -14.94
N ARG A 230 -11.88 4.35 -14.50
CA ARG A 230 -10.74 4.57 -15.37
C ARG A 230 -10.24 3.26 -15.98
N GLU A 231 -10.09 2.22 -15.15
CA GLU A 231 -9.63 0.91 -15.58
C GLU A 231 -10.59 0.28 -16.60
N LEU A 232 -11.90 0.33 -16.35
CA LEU A 232 -12.91 -0.19 -17.28
C LEU A 232 -12.83 0.51 -18.63
N ILE A 233 -12.66 1.84 -18.67
CA ILE A 233 -12.50 2.61 -19.90
C ILE A 233 -11.19 2.25 -20.62
N ASP A 234 -10.08 2.11 -19.89
CA ASP A 234 -8.76 1.79 -20.46
C ASP A 234 -8.72 0.46 -21.19
N GLN A 235 -9.44 -0.55 -20.69
CA GLN A 235 -9.56 -1.83 -21.37
C GLN A 235 -10.68 -1.86 -22.43
N GLY A 236 -11.38 -0.75 -22.68
CA GLY A 236 -12.47 -0.66 -23.65
C GLY A 236 -13.79 -1.30 -23.19
N SER A 237 -13.95 -1.50 -21.89
CA SER A 237 -15.21 -1.93 -21.26
C SER A 237 -16.12 -0.73 -21.00
N ARG A 238 -17.37 -1.03 -20.63
CA ARG A 238 -18.39 -0.04 -20.32
C ARG A 238 -18.76 -0.11 -18.85
N CYS A 239 -19.14 1.02 -18.29
CA CYS A 239 -19.71 1.08 -16.95
C CYS A 239 -20.97 1.94 -16.94
N ILE A 240 -21.94 1.58 -16.10
CA ILE A 240 -23.09 2.41 -15.76
C ILE A 240 -22.99 2.71 -14.26
N VAL A 241 -22.96 3.99 -13.92
CA VAL A 241 -22.86 4.44 -12.53
C VAL A 241 -24.25 4.81 -12.04
N VAL A 242 -24.67 4.20 -10.93
CA VAL A 242 -26.03 4.35 -10.39
C VAL A 242 -25.99 4.55 -8.88
N ARG A 243 -27.09 5.03 -8.31
CA ARG A 243 -27.31 4.97 -6.86
C ARG A 243 -27.90 3.63 -6.46
N GLU A 244 -27.81 3.31 -5.18
CA GLU A 244 -28.32 2.10 -4.55
C GLU A 244 -29.84 1.91 -4.75
N ASP A 245 -30.61 2.99 -4.91
CA ASP A 245 -32.05 2.97 -5.15
C ASP A 245 -32.43 2.70 -6.62
N GLN A 246 -31.45 2.69 -7.53
CA GLN A 246 -31.67 2.58 -8.97
C GLN A 246 -31.18 1.25 -9.56
N VAL A 247 -30.67 0.32 -8.74
CA VAL A 247 -30.02 -0.92 -9.21
C VAL A 247 -31.01 -1.81 -9.95
N ALA A 248 -32.12 -2.20 -9.32
CA ALA A 248 -33.11 -3.10 -9.94
C ALA A 248 -33.68 -2.53 -11.24
N GLY A 249 -34.02 -1.22 -11.25
CA GLY A 249 -34.51 -0.53 -12.44
C GLY A 249 -33.49 -0.58 -13.58
N THR A 250 -32.24 -0.21 -13.30
CA THR A 250 -31.15 -0.25 -14.28
C THR A 250 -30.97 -1.65 -14.85
N LEU A 251 -30.93 -2.68 -14.00
CA LEU A 251 -30.77 -4.06 -14.45
C LEU A 251 -31.91 -4.52 -15.37
N SER A 252 -33.15 -4.06 -15.12
CA SER A 252 -34.31 -4.40 -15.94
C SER A 252 -34.31 -3.76 -17.33
N GLU A 253 -33.68 -2.59 -17.48
CA GLU A 253 -33.59 -1.85 -18.75
C GLU A 253 -32.47 -2.36 -19.67
N LEU A 254 -31.51 -3.11 -19.11
CA LEU A 254 -30.38 -3.62 -19.87
C LEU A 254 -30.78 -4.78 -20.78
N ARG A 255 -30.51 -4.61 -22.09
CA ARG A 255 -30.70 -5.68 -23.09
C ARG A 255 -29.84 -6.92 -22.84
N ARG A 256 -28.75 -6.79 -22.08
CA ARG A 256 -27.87 -7.89 -21.67
C ARG A 256 -27.50 -7.71 -20.20
N LYS A 257 -27.34 -8.82 -19.48
CA LYS A 257 -26.86 -8.76 -18.09
C LYS A 257 -25.46 -8.13 -18.04
N PRO A 258 -25.15 -7.30 -17.03
CA PRO A 258 -23.78 -6.89 -16.79
C PRO A 258 -22.94 -8.08 -16.36
N ASP A 259 -21.64 -8.01 -16.62
CA ASP A 259 -20.67 -9.01 -16.18
C ASP A 259 -20.50 -8.96 -14.64
N ALA A 260 -20.61 -7.76 -14.05
CA ALA A 260 -20.59 -7.58 -12.60
C ALA A 260 -21.35 -6.33 -12.13
N VAL A 261 -21.85 -6.41 -10.90
CA VAL A 261 -22.28 -5.28 -10.08
C VAL A 261 -21.23 -5.05 -8.99
N ILE A 262 -20.71 -3.83 -8.91
CA ILE A 262 -19.70 -3.43 -7.92
C ILE A 262 -20.29 -2.29 -7.10
N THR A 263 -20.45 -2.48 -5.79
CA THR A 263 -21.10 -1.51 -4.91
C THR A 263 -20.18 -0.98 -3.81
N ASP A 264 -20.54 0.16 -3.23
CA ASP A 264 -20.01 0.55 -1.93
C ASP A 264 -20.38 -0.49 -0.86
N SER A 265 -19.45 -0.77 0.05
CA SER A 265 -19.65 -1.77 1.10
C SER A 265 -20.77 -1.39 2.07
N GLN A 266 -21.09 -0.10 2.25
CA GLN A 266 -22.19 0.31 3.12
C GLN A 266 -23.56 -0.03 2.55
N ALA A 267 -23.69 -0.06 1.21
CA ALA A 267 -24.94 -0.35 0.52
C ALA A 267 -25.11 -1.84 0.19
N ILE A 268 -24.13 -2.70 0.52
CA ILE A 268 -24.06 -4.07 -0.01
C ILE A 268 -25.31 -4.90 0.29
N LYS A 269 -25.88 -4.85 1.50
CA LYS A 269 -27.09 -5.61 1.82
C LYS A 269 -28.28 -5.23 0.93
N ALA A 270 -28.59 -3.93 0.84
CA ALA A 270 -29.71 -3.44 0.03
C ALA A 270 -29.49 -3.68 -1.48
N VAL A 271 -28.24 -3.65 -1.94
CA VAL A 271 -27.89 -3.96 -3.33
C VAL A 271 -28.00 -5.46 -3.60
N ALA A 272 -27.55 -6.32 -2.68
CA ALA A 272 -27.62 -7.77 -2.82
C ALA A 272 -29.06 -8.25 -3.00
N GLU A 273 -30.02 -7.64 -2.30
CA GLU A 273 -31.45 -7.94 -2.44
C GLU A 273 -32.02 -7.58 -3.83
N GLN A 274 -31.38 -6.66 -4.56
CA GLN A 274 -31.80 -6.20 -5.89
C GLN A 274 -31.10 -6.92 -7.04
N VAL A 275 -29.94 -7.55 -6.80
CA VAL A 275 -29.09 -8.14 -7.84
C VAL A 275 -29.37 -9.64 -7.96
N PRO A 276 -29.86 -10.14 -9.11
CA PRO A 276 -30.05 -11.57 -9.37
C PRO A 276 -28.82 -12.42 -9.05
N GLU A 277 -29.04 -13.63 -8.52
CA GLU A 277 -27.98 -14.56 -8.08
C GLU A 277 -27.00 -14.97 -9.20
N ASP A 278 -27.41 -14.87 -10.46
CA ASP A 278 -26.55 -15.25 -11.59
C ASP A 278 -25.67 -14.11 -12.13
N ILE A 279 -25.76 -12.90 -11.56
CA ILE A 279 -24.90 -11.76 -11.88
C ILE A 279 -23.80 -11.67 -10.82
N ALA A 280 -22.53 -11.53 -11.19
CA ALA A 280 -21.46 -11.38 -10.20
C ALA A 280 -21.68 -10.10 -9.36
N LEU A 281 -21.58 -10.23 -8.02
CA LEU A 281 -21.72 -9.11 -7.09
C LEU A 281 -20.49 -9.03 -6.20
N THR A 282 -19.91 -7.83 -6.03
CA THR A 282 -18.85 -7.60 -5.06
C THR A 282 -18.80 -6.12 -4.64
N THR A 283 -17.84 -5.74 -3.79
CA THR A 283 -17.69 -4.35 -3.34
C THR A 283 -16.38 -3.73 -3.80
N PHE A 284 -16.34 -2.39 -3.93
CA PHE A 284 -15.09 -1.68 -4.19
C PHE A 284 -14.03 -2.01 -3.14
N SER A 285 -14.40 -2.18 -1.88
CA SER A 285 -13.45 -2.51 -0.80
C SER A 285 -12.86 -3.92 -0.96
N ILE A 286 -13.64 -4.92 -1.40
CA ILE A 286 -13.13 -6.26 -1.70
C ILE A 286 -12.19 -6.21 -2.92
N LEU A 287 -12.53 -5.43 -3.95
CA LEU A 287 -11.63 -5.22 -5.09
C LEU A 287 -10.32 -4.56 -4.64
N MET A 288 -10.38 -3.57 -3.74
CA MET A 288 -9.19 -2.96 -3.15
C MET A 288 -8.37 -3.97 -2.34
N ALA A 289 -9.01 -4.84 -1.55
CA ALA A 289 -8.33 -5.91 -0.81
C ALA A 289 -7.57 -6.86 -1.75
N ARG A 290 -8.17 -7.19 -2.91
CA ARG A 290 -7.53 -8.00 -3.96
C ARG A 290 -6.40 -7.27 -4.67
N SER A 291 -6.62 -6.01 -5.02
CA SER A 291 -5.69 -5.17 -5.78
C SER A 291 -4.45 -4.78 -4.97
N LYS A 292 -4.64 -4.41 -3.70
CA LYS A 292 -3.59 -3.90 -2.82
C LYS A 292 -3.05 -4.91 -1.82
N SER A 293 -3.74 -6.02 -1.56
CA SER A 293 -3.29 -7.02 -0.57
C SER A 293 -3.48 -8.45 -1.07
N ASP A 294 -3.52 -9.40 -0.16
CA ASP A 294 -3.86 -10.79 -0.40
C ASP A 294 -5.31 -11.05 0.03
N LEU A 295 -6.22 -11.06 -0.93
CA LEU A 295 -7.65 -11.31 -0.67
C LEU A 295 -7.88 -12.66 0.00
N THR A 296 -7.13 -13.70 -0.38
CA THR A 296 -7.30 -15.06 0.12
C THR A 296 -6.90 -15.15 1.59
N ALA A 297 -5.78 -14.53 1.97
CA ALA A 297 -5.36 -14.46 3.36
C ALA A 297 -6.33 -13.65 4.22
N LEU A 298 -6.80 -12.50 3.72
CA LEU A 298 -7.78 -11.66 4.43
C LEU A 298 -9.14 -12.38 4.58
N ALA A 299 -9.60 -13.06 3.52
CA ALA A 299 -10.85 -13.83 3.55
C ALA A 299 -10.77 -14.99 4.55
N ARG A 300 -9.64 -15.71 4.60
CA ARG A 300 -9.38 -16.77 5.60
C ARG A 300 -9.50 -16.25 7.03
N ALA A 301 -9.02 -15.05 7.31
CA ALA A 301 -9.06 -14.46 8.65
C ALA A 301 -10.42 -13.84 9.02
N THR A 302 -11.35 -13.73 8.07
CA THR A 302 -12.63 -13.05 8.29
C THR A 302 -13.58 -13.77 9.26
N PRO A 303 -13.68 -15.12 9.28
CA PRO A 303 -14.53 -15.85 10.22
C PRO A 303 -14.23 -15.56 11.70
N PHE A 304 -12.99 -15.19 12.04
CA PHE A 304 -12.59 -14.83 13.40
C PHE A 304 -13.37 -13.63 13.96
N LEU A 305 -14.00 -12.79 13.11
CA LEU A 305 -14.93 -11.73 13.57
C LEU A 305 -16.06 -12.28 14.43
N ASN A 306 -16.52 -13.49 14.12
CA ASN A 306 -17.65 -14.12 14.80
C ASN A 306 -17.24 -14.72 16.16
N ALA A 307 -15.94 -14.97 16.38
CA ALA A 307 -15.39 -15.48 17.64
C ALA A 307 -15.05 -14.38 18.66
N LEU A 308 -15.13 -13.11 18.26
CA LEU A 308 -14.85 -11.96 19.13
C LEU A 308 -15.81 -11.87 20.31
N ARG A 309 -15.31 -11.45 21.47
CA ARG A 309 -16.11 -11.30 22.69
C ARG A 309 -16.11 -9.85 23.18
N PRO A 310 -17.18 -9.39 23.85
CA PRO A 310 -17.21 -8.07 24.46
C PRO A 310 -15.98 -7.78 25.34
N GLY A 311 -15.43 -6.58 25.20
CA GLY A 311 -14.22 -6.12 25.90
C GLY A 311 -12.89 -6.59 25.29
N GLU A 312 -12.90 -7.45 24.27
CA GLU A 312 -11.67 -7.80 23.56
C GLU A 312 -11.14 -6.63 22.74
N ARG A 313 -9.82 -6.57 22.62
CA ARG A 313 -9.10 -5.52 21.89
C ARG A 313 -9.08 -5.79 20.40
N ILE A 314 -9.55 -4.82 19.61
CA ILE A 314 -9.43 -4.82 18.16
C ILE A 314 -8.73 -3.55 17.68
N LEU A 315 -8.00 -3.67 16.56
CA LEU A 315 -7.34 -2.54 15.92
C LEU A 315 -8.06 -2.18 14.63
N ILE A 316 -8.63 -0.98 14.57
CA ILE A 316 -9.06 -0.37 13.32
C ILE A 316 -7.86 0.31 12.68
N SER A 317 -7.49 -0.11 11.47
CA SER A 317 -6.27 0.36 10.80
C SER A 317 -6.56 1.07 9.49
N GLU A 318 -6.16 2.33 9.42
CA GLU A 318 -6.36 3.22 8.28
C GLU A 318 -5.03 3.65 7.67
N THR A 319 -5.06 4.00 6.39
CA THR A 319 -3.89 4.49 5.63
C THR A 319 -4.09 5.91 5.11
N CYS A 320 -5.25 6.52 5.38
CA CYS A 320 -5.61 7.87 5.02
C CYS A 320 -5.70 8.72 6.29
N SER A 321 -5.15 9.93 6.26
CA SER A 321 -5.10 10.84 7.41
C SER A 321 -6.23 11.88 7.40
N HIS A 322 -7.42 11.53 6.90
CA HIS A 322 -8.54 12.46 6.92
C HIS A 322 -9.14 12.54 8.32
N ASN A 323 -9.72 13.69 8.66
CA ASN A 323 -10.53 13.82 9.85
C ASN A 323 -11.76 12.90 9.72
N PRO A 324 -12.15 12.18 10.78
CA PRO A 324 -13.40 11.44 10.79
C PRO A 324 -14.57 12.39 10.53
N GLN A 325 -15.53 12.00 9.69
CA GLN A 325 -16.72 12.78 9.41
C GLN A 325 -17.96 11.93 9.65
N GLY A 326 -18.89 12.43 10.46
CA GLY A 326 -20.19 11.81 10.70
C GLY A 326 -20.08 10.36 11.17
N GLU A 327 -20.83 9.47 10.51
CA GLU A 327 -20.80 8.02 10.76
C GLU A 327 -19.64 7.34 10.00
N ASP A 328 -18.41 7.59 10.44
CA ASP A 328 -17.22 6.98 9.85
C ASP A 328 -17.30 5.45 9.83
N ILE A 329 -17.06 4.84 8.67
CA ILE A 329 -17.21 3.39 8.46
C ILE A 329 -16.31 2.61 9.41
N GLY A 330 -15.04 3.01 9.50
CA GLY A 330 -14.02 2.29 10.24
C GLY A 330 -14.13 2.51 11.74
N ARG A 331 -14.31 3.77 12.15
CA ARG A 331 -14.21 4.18 13.55
C ARG A 331 -15.54 4.11 14.30
N VAL A 332 -16.67 4.05 13.59
CA VAL A 332 -18.01 4.03 14.20
C VAL A 332 -18.82 2.84 13.74
N LYS A 333 -19.09 2.69 12.43
CA LYS A 333 -20.05 1.69 11.93
C LYS A 333 -19.60 0.26 12.15
N ILE A 334 -18.37 -0.09 11.77
CA ILE A 334 -17.83 -1.44 11.95
C ILE A 334 -17.82 -1.83 13.44
N PRO A 335 -17.25 -1.03 14.37
CA PRO A 335 -17.34 -1.31 15.80
C PRO A 335 -18.77 -1.51 16.31
N ASN A 336 -19.72 -0.68 15.87
CA ASN A 336 -21.11 -0.79 16.28
C ASN A 336 -21.77 -2.08 15.76
N TRP A 337 -21.51 -2.46 14.51
CA TRP A 337 -22.02 -3.71 13.94
C TRP A 337 -21.43 -4.94 14.63
N ILE A 338 -20.14 -4.91 14.98
CA ILE A 338 -19.52 -5.97 15.79
C ILE A 338 -20.19 -6.02 17.17
N ALA A 339 -20.35 -4.87 17.83
CA ALA A 339 -20.94 -4.81 19.15
C ALA A 339 -22.40 -5.30 19.18
N GLN A 340 -23.17 -4.97 18.14
CA GLN A 340 -24.54 -5.45 17.96
C GLN A 340 -24.57 -6.98 17.79
N LYS A 341 -23.65 -7.53 16.99
CA LYS A 341 -23.58 -8.98 16.74
C LYS A 341 -23.12 -9.76 17.98
N GLN A 342 -22.16 -9.22 18.74
CA GLN A 342 -21.56 -9.88 19.91
C GLN A 342 -22.25 -9.56 21.24
N GLY A 343 -23.28 -8.70 21.24
CA GLY A 343 -24.03 -8.35 22.45
C GLY A 343 -23.27 -7.44 23.43
N GLY A 344 -22.23 -6.74 22.98
CA GLY A 344 -21.44 -5.83 23.82
C GLY A 344 -20.29 -5.15 23.08
N ALA A 345 -19.81 -4.03 23.61
CA ALA A 345 -18.76 -3.21 22.98
C ALA A 345 -17.39 -3.90 22.99
N MET A 346 -16.58 -3.61 21.98
CA MET A 346 -15.16 -3.99 21.90
C MET A 346 -14.28 -2.89 22.51
N ASP A 347 -13.06 -3.23 22.93
CA ASP A 347 -12.00 -2.24 23.19
C ASP A 347 -11.33 -1.90 21.85
N VAL A 348 -11.48 -0.67 21.36
CA VAL A 348 -11.13 -0.30 19.99
C VAL A 348 -9.98 0.71 19.98
N ASP A 349 -8.84 0.28 19.47
CA ASP A 349 -7.75 1.19 19.11
C ASP A 349 -7.84 1.58 17.63
N ILE A 350 -7.42 2.80 17.31
CA ILE A 350 -7.38 3.32 15.94
C ILE A 350 -5.94 3.66 15.59
N ALA A 351 -5.43 3.03 14.53
CA ALA A 351 -4.13 3.36 13.95
C ALA A 351 -4.31 4.01 12.58
N VAL A 352 -3.73 5.18 12.39
CA VAL A 352 -3.78 5.92 11.13
C VAL A 352 -2.39 6.04 10.52
N SER A 353 -2.24 5.57 9.28
CA SER A 353 -1.00 5.67 8.49
C SER A 353 0.24 5.15 9.23
N LYS A 354 0.96 6.01 9.96
CA LYS A 354 2.21 5.70 10.66
C LYS A 354 2.00 5.18 12.08
N ASP A 355 0.77 5.18 12.58
CA ASP A 355 0.45 4.75 13.96
C ASP A 355 0.21 3.23 14.05
N PHE A 356 0.50 2.48 12.99
CA PHE A 356 0.42 1.02 13.00
C PHE A 356 1.41 0.45 14.05
N PRO A 357 0.93 -0.25 15.09
CA PRO A 357 1.78 -0.73 16.18
C PRO A 357 2.80 -1.77 15.71
N SER A 358 3.97 -1.79 16.33
CA SER A 358 4.97 -2.84 16.10
C SER A 358 4.63 -4.14 16.83
N ASP A 359 3.92 -4.06 17.96
CA ASP A 359 3.40 -5.22 18.70
C ASP A 359 1.89 -5.31 18.52
N LEU A 360 1.45 -6.33 17.78
CA LEU A 360 0.04 -6.56 17.44
C LEU A 360 -0.59 -7.62 18.34
N ARG A 361 0.20 -8.38 19.10
CA ARG A 361 -0.26 -9.48 19.98
C ARG A 361 -1.33 -9.08 21.00
N PRO A 362 -1.42 -7.82 21.48
CA PRO A 362 -2.53 -7.39 22.33
C PRO A 362 -3.90 -7.41 21.63
N TYR A 363 -3.94 -7.38 20.30
CA TYR A 363 -5.18 -7.35 19.53
C TYR A 363 -5.64 -8.76 19.16
N LYS A 364 -6.95 -9.00 19.28
CA LYS A 364 -7.60 -10.20 18.76
C LYS A 364 -7.80 -10.17 17.26
N MET A 365 -7.90 -8.97 16.71
CA MET A 365 -8.11 -8.78 15.28
C MET A 365 -7.68 -7.40 14.82
N VAL A 366 -7.12 -7.35 13.60
CA VAL A 366 -6.89 -6.11 12.86
C VAL A 366 -7.92 -6.00 11.74
N ILE A 367 -8.61 -4.86 11.66
CA ILE A 367 -9.57 -4.56 10.60
C ILE A 367 -9.02 -3.40 9.79
N GLN A 368 -8.56 -3.70 8.58
CA GLN A 368 -7.80 -2.78 7.74
C GLN A 368 -8.67 -2.12 6.67
N CYS A 369 -8.50 -0.82 6.44
CA CYS A 369 -9.18 -0.12 5.35
C CYS A 369 -8.67 -0.55 3.97
N GLY A 370 -9.30 -0.11 2.87
CA GLY A 370 -8.95 -0.49 1.50
C GLY A 370 -7.53 -0.11 1.03
N GLY A 371 -6.78 0.73 1.75
CA GLY A 371 -5.41 1.06 1.37
C GLY A 371 -5.27 1.97 0.14
N CYS A 372 -6.31 2.73 -0.24
CA CYS A 372 -6.33 3.51 -1.48
C CYS A 372 -5.21 4.58 -1.59
N MET A 373 -4.71 5.04 -0.44
CA MET A 373 -3.67 6.07 -0.34
C MET A 373 -2.23 5.51 -0.29
N VAL A 374 -2.06 4.18 -0.28
CA VAL A 374 -0.75 3.53 -0.17
C VAL A 374 -0.53 2.47 -1.27
N THR A 375 0.71 2.01 -1.41
CA THR A 375 1.09 0.99 -2.39
C THR A 375 0.64 -0.40 -1.94
N ARG A 376 0.52 -1.35 -2.88
CA ARG A 376 0.30 -2.77 -2.55
C ARG A 376 1.34 -3.31 -1.58
N ARG A 377 2.61 -2.93 -1.74
CA ARG A 377 3.69 -3.37 -0.86
C ARG A 377 3.46 -2.93 0.58
N HIS A 378 2.96 -1.72 0.81
CA HIS A 378 2.61 -1.24 2.15
C HIS A 378 1.53 -2.11 2.80
N MET A 379 0.46 -2.40 2.07
CA MET A 379 -0.64 -3.21 2.59
C MET A 379 -0.21 -4.65 2.88
N LEU A 380 0.60 -5.24 1.99
CA LEU A 380 1.20 -6.56 2.21
C LEU A 380 2.17 -6.59 3.41
N ALA A 381 2.90 -5.50 3.67
CA ALA A 381 3.78 -5.41 4.83
C ALA A 381 2.99 -5.52 6.14
N ARG A 382 1.88 -4.79 6.27
CA ARG A 382 0.98 -4.90 7.44
C ARG A 382 0.41 -6.31 7.58
N LEU A 383 -0.04 -6.91 6.49
CA LEU A 383 -0.56 -8.29 6.51
C LEU A 383 0.50 -9.31 6.94
N ARG A 384 1.74 -9.19 6.44
CA ARG A 384 2.84 -10.07 6.86
C ARG A 384 3.16 -9.93 8.33
N GLU A 385 3.10 -8.72 8.87
CA GLU A 385 3.32 -8.49 10.31
C GLU A 385 2.23 -9.16 11.16
N CYS A 386 0.96 -9.00 10.77
CA CYS A 386 -0.15 -9.70 11.39
C CYS A 386 0.05 -11.22 11.37
N ILE A 387 0.40 -11.79 10.21
CA ILE A 387 0.67 -13.23 10.07
C ILE A 387 1.86 -13.68 10.93
N ALA A 388 2.96 -12.93 10.93
CA ALA A 388 4.16 -13.25 11.69
C ALA A 388 3.91 -13.25 13.21
N GLN A 389 3.00 -12.39 13.69
CA GLN A 389 2.61 -12.32 15.09
C GLN A 389 1.38 -13.18 15.44
N GLY A 390 0.82 -13.92 14.47
CA GLY A 390 -0.34 -14.79 14.69
C GLY A 390 -1.65 -14.03 14.95
N VAL A 391 -1.76 -12.79 14.47
CA VAL A 391 -2.94 -11.94 14.66
C VAL A 391 -3.81 -11.94 13.39
N PRO A 392 -5.09 -12.36 13.45
CA PRO A 392 -5.99 -12.32 12.31
C PRO A 392 -6.18 -10.89 11.78
N MET A 393 -6.14 -10.73 10.46
CA MET A 393 -6.36 -9.46 9.79
C MET A 393 -7.39 -9.61 8.67
N THR A 394 -8.45 -8.80 8.68
CA THR A 394 -9.40 -8.68 7.56
C THR A 394 -9.40 -7.27 6.98
N ASN A 395 -10.22 -7.04 5.95
CA ASN A 395 -10.47 -5.73 5.38
C ASN A 395 -11.91 -5.26 5.64
N TYR A 396 -12.15 -3.94 5.60
CA TYR A 396 -13.49 -3.33 5.74
C TYR A 396 -14.53 -4.01 4.85
N GLY A 397 -14.24 -4.27 3.58
CA GLY A 397 -15.22 -4.88 2.66
C GLY A 397 -15.65 -6.29 3.07
N LEU A 398 -14.69 -7.09 3.52
CA LEU A 398 -14.91 -8.46 3.99
C LEU A 398 -15.65 -8.44 5.34
N ALA A 399 -15.21 -7.60 6.27
CA ALA A 399 -15.84 -7.44 7.57
C ALA A 399 -17.30 -7.01 7.47
N ILE A 400 -17.58 -5.99 6.64
CA ILE A 400 -18.95 -5.50 6.45
C ILE A 400 -19.82 -6.57 5.79
N SER A 401 -19.30 -7.26 4.78
CA SER A 401 -20.05 -8.34 4.11
C SER A 401 -20.34 -9.51 5.06
N GLU A 402 -19.41 -9.85 5.97
CA GLU A 402 -19.60 -10.88 6.99
C GLU A 402 -20.65 -10.46 8.04
N LEU A 403 -20.53 -9.24 8.55
CA LEU A 403 -21.44 -8.70 9.56
C LEU A 403 -22.86 -8.52 9.01
N GLN A 404 -23.00 -8.29 7.70
CA GLN A 404 -24.30 -8.17 7.02
C GLN A 404 -24.81 -9.49 6.42
N GLY A 405 -24.07 -10.60 6.54
CA GLY A 405 -24.51 -11.93 6.10
C GLY A 405 -24.48 -12.14 4.58
N VAL A 406 -23.65 -11.42 3.85
CA VAL A 406 -23.56 -11.44 2.37
C VAL A 406 -22.16 -11.81 1.85
N LEU A 407 -21.25 -12.27 2.72
CA LEU A 407 -19.86 -12.53 2.33
C LEU A 407 -19.70 -13.67 1.32
N ASP A 408 -20.42 -14.78 1.48
CA ASP A 408 -20.44 -15.88 0.50
C ASP A 408 -20.78 -15.37 -0.90
N ARG A 409 -21.77 -14.47 -0.98
CA ARG A 409 -22.22 -13.84 -2.22
C ARG A 409 -21.14 -12.94 -2.82
N THR A 410 -20.55 -12.06 -2.01
CA THR A 410 -19.56 -11.06 -2.48
C THR A 410 -18.19 -11.65 -2.81
N LEU A 411 -17.87 -12.84 -2.27
CA LEU A 411 -16.68 -13.62 -2.60
C LEU A 411 -16.90 -14.65 -3.72
N SER A 412 -18.14 -14.91 -4.14
CA SER A 412 -18.43 -15.85 -5.25
C SER A 412 -17.64 -15.58 -6.54
N PRO A 413 -17.31 -14.32 -6.92
CA PRO A 413 -16.46 -14.07 -8.09
C PRO A 413 -14.97 -14.42 -7.87
N PHE A 414 -14.57 -14.79 -6.65
CA PHE A 414 -13.18 -15.07 -6.26
C PHE A 414 -13.08 -16.46 -5.58
N PRO A 415 -13.11 -17.56 -6.36
CA PRO A 415 -13.25 -18.91 -5.83
C PRO A 415 -12.20 -19.31 -4.79
N GLU A 416 -10.93 -18.90 -4.99
CA GLU A 416 -9.85 -19.19 -4.05
C GLU A 416 -10.07 -18.54 -2.68
N ALA A 417 -10.50 -17.27 -2.67
CA ALA A 417 -10.79 -16.53 -1.44
C ALA A 417 -12.04 -17.08 -0.74
N LEU A 418 -13.08 -17.42 -1.51
CA LEU A 418 -14.28 -18.05 -0.99
C LEU A 418 -13.98 -19.42 -0.35
N ALA A 419 -13.17 -20.24 -1.01
CA ALA A 419 -12.77 -21.54 -0.48
C ALA A 419 -11.94 -21.40 0.81
N ALA A 420 -11.01 -20.44 0.86
CA ALA A 420 -10.23 -20.17 2.06
C ALA A 420 -11.09 -19.69 3.23
N TYR A 421 -12.07 -18.82 2.96
CA TYR A 421 -13.05 -18.37 3.96
C TYR A 421 -13.88 -19.55 4.51
N ARG A 422 -14.50 -20.34 3.62
CA ARG A 422 -15.35 -21.48 4.03
C ARG A 422 -14.58 -22.52 4.82
N SER A 423 -13.39 -22.87 4.34
CA SER A 423 -12.53 -23.85 5.02
C SER A 423 -12.14 -23.41 6.43
N GLU A 424 -11.84 -22.13 6.65
CA GLU A 424 -11.51 -21.65 7.99
C GLU A 424 -12.74 -21.55 8.89
N ARG A 425 -13.89 -21.12 8.34
CA ARG A 425 -15.17 -21.10 9.07
C ARG A 425 -15.53 -22.48 9.59
N GLU A 426 -15.45 -23.51 8.73
CA GLU A 426 -15.72 -24.91 9.11
C GLU A 426 -14.77 -25.40 10.23
N LYS A 427 -13.49 -25.00 10.23
CA LYS A 427 -12.57 -25.38 11.30
C LYS A 427 -12.94 -24.77 12.64
N LEU A 428 -13.32 -23.49 12.65
CA LEU A 428 -13.70 -22.80 13.89
C LEU A 428 -15.02 -23.36 14.47
N GLU A 429 -15.97 -23.70 13.60
CA GLU A 429 -17.20 -24.41 14.00
C GLU A 429 -16.87 -25.80 14.59
N GLN A 430 -15.91 -26.52 14.01
CA GLN A 430 -15.46 -27.83 14.52
C GLN A 430 -14.68 -27.74 15.84
N SER A 431 -13.93 -26.65 16.07
CA SER A 431 -13.20 -26.44 17.33
C SER A 431 -14.08 -25.88 18.45
N GLY A 432 -15.30 -25.44 18.15
CA GLY A 432 -16.22 -24.78 19.09
C GLY A 432 -15.81 -23.34 19.43
N GLU A 433 -14.99 -22.72 18.57
CA GLU A 433 -14.64 -21.30 18.66
C GLU A 433 -15.71 -20.39 18.05
N LEU A 434 -16.56 -20.94 17.18
CA LEU A 434 -17.82 -20.40 16.68
C LEU A 434 -18.98 -21.29 17.11
#